data_AF-A0A3M7N6J4-F1
#
_entry.id   AF-A0A3M7N6J4-F1
#
_cell.length_a   1.000
_cell.length_b   1.000
_cell.length_c   1.000
_cell.angle_alpha   90.00
_cell.angle_beta   90.00
_cell.angle_gamma   90.00
#
_symmetry.space_group_name_H-M   'P 1'
#
loop_
_entity.id
_entity.type
_entity.pdbx_description
1 polymer ?
#
loop_
_entity_poly.entity_id
_entity_poly.type
_entity_poly.pdbx_seq_one_letter_code
_entity_poly.pdbx_strand_id
1 'polypeptide(L)'
;MSSPMSPPASNIITQELSGAQVDTLLAKLISLLPYPIPLTRRLQYHQRQPSSTAHILLAYFPHSLPPNAKHVLGDNPNADENEIAHLIPPPHATWLAAHVDLATPGETQAWLFASWELPSSQPDAAIEQNLVYALFSHLYHNLVPAQSTEPTADWLLLKHTGKYLSQPYCRNKVLFGSVHEKVYQYFPQAAITRIDPSYGKYIFEYSTPLIPPVGFPDGYALGDMTDDLLQTVVDSSPIPRTLKTLKSLPNVGLYHGHRLIAWAFLGKDYSVCSVHTEPEYRGRGFAVALARELMHRQAQILGDGPVAYAHADVSVSNAASNSVMKKLQGQVMWEIAWIELDLETALHTTNTIPHTTNTISRSTDHDV
;
A
#
# COMPACT_ATOMS: atom_id res chain seq x y z
N MET A 1 -11.16 -34.42 9.65
CA MET A 1 -11.39 -34.00 11.04
C MET A 1 -10.30 -33.02 11.40
N SER A 2 -10.60 -31.74 11.29
CA SER A 2 -9.71 -30.64 11.71
C SER A 2 -10.56 -29.77 12.62
N SER A 3 -10.14 -29.63 13.87
CA SER A 3 -10.87 -28.88 14.90
C SER A 3 -11.00 -27.40 14.53
N PRO A 4 -12.08 -26.71 14.97
CA PRO A 4 -12.14 -25.26 14.87
C PRO A 4 -11.11 -24.67 15.85
N MET A 5 -10.08 -24.02 15.32
CA MET A 5 -9.12 -23.28 16.13
C MET A 5 -9.81 -22.04 16.68
N SER A 6 -10.12 -22.05 17.98
CA SER A 6 -10.14 -20.80 18.75
C SER A 6 -8.77 -20.12 18.61
N PRO A 7 -8.69 -18.79 18.40
CA PRO A 7 -7.41 -18.14 18.22
C PRO A 7 -6.59 -18.30 19.51
N PRO A 8 -5.34 -18.77 19.47
CA PRO A 8 -4.45 -18.57 20.60
C PRO A 8 -4.09 -17.08 20.63
N ALA A 9 -5.00 -16.26 21.16
CA ALA A 9 -4.68 -14.93 21.65
C ALA A 9 -3.77 -15.14 22.87
N SER A 10 -2.46 -14.93 22.70
CA SER A 10 -1.58 -14.64 23.85
C SER A 10 -0.20 -14.14 23.48
N ASN A 11 0.31 -14.34 22.26
CA ASN A 11 1.71 -14.02 21.99
C ASN A 11 1.98 -13.02 20.88
N ILE A 12 1.03 -12.55 20.07
CA ILE A 12 1.37 -11.52 19.05
C ILE A 12 1.56 -10.16 19.72
N ILE A 13 2.67 -9.50 19.38
CA ILE A 13 2.95 -8.12 19.78
C ILE A 13 2.67 -7.24 18.57
N THR A 14 1.85 -6.20 18.75
CA THR A 14 1.71 -5.09 17.80
C THR A 14 2.30 -3.85 18.45
N GLN A 15 3.43 -3.40 17.90
CA GLN A 15 4.18 -2.26 18.41
C GLN A 15 4.05 -1.07 17.45
N GLU A 16 3.84 0.11 18.02
CA GLU A 16 4.02 1.37 17.30
C GLU A 16 5.49 1.80 17.35
N LEU A 17 6.06 2.08 16.18
CA LEU A 17 7.47 2.42 16.01
C LEU A 17 7.66 3.94 15.99
N SER A 18 8.79 4.40 16.53
CA SER A 18 9.17 5.80 16.53
C SER A 18 10.65 6.01 16.18
N GLY A 19 10.98 7.18 15.61
CA GLY A 19 12.36 7.61 15.36
C GLY A 19 13.24 6.54 14.71
N ALA A 20 14.34 6.18 15.38
CA ALA A 20 15.33 5.21 14.91
C ALA A 20 14.74 3.81 14.62
N GLN A 21 13.62 3.45 15.25
CA GLN A 21 12.96 2.16 14.99
C GLN A 21 12.37 2.11 13.58
N VAL A 22 11.81 3.24 13.12
CA VAL A 22 11.29 3.39 11.75
C VAL A 22 12.43 3.34 10.74
N ASP A 23 13.58 3.96 11.04
CA ASP A 23 14.77 3.91 10.19
C ASP A 23 15.31 2.48 10.04
N THR A 24 15.29 1.71 11.14
CA THR A 24 15.69 0.28 11.15
C THR A 24 14.74 -0.57 10.30
N LEU A 25 13.42 -0.41 10.48
CA LEU A 25 12.42 -1.07 9.64
C LEU A 25 12.62 -0.70 8.16
N LEU A 26 12.83 0.58 7.87
CA LEU A 26 13.02 1.04 6.50
C LEU A 26 14.27 0.43 5.86
N ALA A 27 15.40 0.36 6.57
CA ALA A 27 16.61 -0.31 6.09
C ALA A 27 16.34 -1.79 5.76
N LYS A 28 15.58 -2.49 6.61
CA LYS A 28 15.16 -3.87 6.37
C LYS A 28 14.28 -3.99 5.12
N LEU A 29 13.27 -3.14 4.97
CA LEU A 29 12.39 -3.15 3.79
C LEU A 29 13.18 -2.86 2.51
N ILE A 30 14.14 -1.93 2.54
CA ILE A 30 15.04 -1.64 1.41
C ILE A 30 15.83 -2.90 1.02
N SER A 31 16.36 -3.66 1.97
CA SER A 31 17.09 -4.91 1.68
C SER A 31 16.23 -6.02 1.06
N LEU A 32 14.90 -5.90 1.17
CA LEU A 32 13.92 -6.87 0.69
C LEU A 32 13.24 -6.43 -0.62
N LEU A 33 13.60 -5.26 -1.15
CA LEU A 33 13.08 -4.79 -2.44
C LEU A 33 13.30 -5.83 -3.54
N PRO A 34 12.35 -5.98 -4.49
CA PRO A 34 11.23 -5.07 -4.76
C PRO A 34 9.93 -5.36 -3.98
N TYR A 35 9.84 -6.45 -3.22
CA TYR A 35 8.57 -6.92 -2.64
C TYR A 35 7.85 -5.89 -1.73
N PRO A 36 8.51 -5.26 -0.72
CA PRO A 36 7.87 -4.26 0.14
C PRO A 36 7.77 -2.87 -0.50
N ILE A 37 7.92 -2.71 -1.82
CA ILE A 37 8.04 -1.39 -2.45
C ILE A 37 6.95 -0.38 -2.06
N PRO A 38 5.64 -0.74 -1.92
CA PRO A 38 4.62 0.25 -1.58
C PRO A 38 4.85 0.83 -0.18
N LEU A 39 5.04 -0.04 0.83
CA LEU A 39 5.32 0.38 2.19
C LEU A 39 6.66 1.12 2.30
N THR A 40 7.71 0.59 1.66
CA THR A 40 9.05 1.21 1.65
C THR A 40 8.98 2.66 1.19
N ARG A 41 8.35 2.88 0.03
CA ARG A 41 8.22 4.21 -0.55
C ARG A 41 7.28 5.10 0.25
N ARG A 42 6.21 4.55 0.86
CA ARG A 42 5.32 5.29 1.75
C ARG A 42 6.04 5.81 3.00
N LEU A 43 6.92 5.01 3.59
CA LEU A 43 7.75 5.40 4.73
C LEU A 43 8.78 6.48 4.34
N GLN A 44 9.42 6.33 3.18
CA GLN A 44 10.33 7.37 2.66
C GLN A 44 9.60 8.69 2.38
N TYR A 45 8.37 8.64 1.88
CA TYR A 45 7.53 9.85 1.76
C TYR A 45 7.22 10.43 3.13
N HIS A 46 6.82 9.60 4.10
CA HIS A 46 6.53 10.05 5.47
C HIS A 46 7.73 10.74 6.13
N GLN A 47 8.96 10.23 5.96
CA GLN A 47 10.15 10.89 6.51
C GLN A 47 10.36 12.30 5.95
N ARG A 48 9.99 12.54 4.68
CA ARG A 48 10.11 13.87 4.04
C ARG A 48 8.91 14.77 4.33
N GLN A 49 7.72 14.19 4.42
CA GLN A 49 6.47 14.88 4.72
C GLN A 49 5.75 14.12 5.84
N PRO A 50 6.17 14.32 7.09
CA PRO A 50 5.57 13.63 8.23
C PRO A 50 4.10 14.00 8.37
N SER A 51 3.30 13.01 8.74
CA SER A 51 1.92 13.24 9.16
C SER A 51 1.84 13.00 10.66
N SER A 52 1.32 13.97 11.41
CA SER A 52 1.15 13.87 12.86
C SER A 52 0.06 12.89 13.28
N THR A 53 -0.75 12.41 12.33
CA THR A 53 -1.81 11.42 12.55
C THR A 53 -1.45 10.04 12.01
N ALA A 54 -0.23 9.88 11.48
CA ALA A 54 0.23 8.61 10.95
C ALA A 54 0.94 7.79 12.02
N HIS A 55 0.70 6.48 11.98
CA HIS A 55 1.25 5.47 12.87
C HIS A 55 2.01 4.44 12.03
N ILE A 56 3.23 4.10 12.44
CA ILE A 56 4.02 3.02 11.84
C ILE A 56 3.94 1.82 12.78
N LEU A 57 3.34 0.72 12.33
CA LEU A 57 3.07 -0.45 13.15
C LEU A 57 3.91 -1.64 12.69
N LEU A 58 4.37 -2.45 13.65
CA LEU A 58 5.00 -3.74 13.44
C LEU A 58 4.30 -4.79 14.30
N ALA A 59 3.75 -5.81 13.66
CA ALA A 59 3.17 -6.98 14.29
C ALA A 59 4.06 -8.21 14.07
N TYR A 60 4.39 -8.95 15.12
CA TYR A 60 5.26 -10.12 15.03
C TYR A 60 4.98 -11.14 16.14
N PHE A 61 5.47 -12.36 15.94
CA PHE A 61 5.43 -13.43 16.95
C PHE A 61 6.76 -13.49 17.71
N PRO A 62 6.79 -13.34 19.05
CA PRO A 62 8.01 -13.21 19.85
C PRO A 62 8.83 -14.50 19.94
N HIS A 63 8.21 -15.69 19.82
CA HIS A 63 8.96 -16.96 19.73
C HIS A 63 9.71 -17.10 18.40
N SER A 64 9.49 -16.20 17.45
CA SER A 64 10.28 -16.10 16.23
C SER A 64 11.61 -15.36 16.42
N LEU A 65 11.87 -14.76 17.60
CA LEU A 65 13.16 -14.15 17.97
C LEU A 65 14.11 -15.24 18.53
N PRO A 66 15.40 -15.30 18.13
CA PRO A 66 16.31 -16.32 18.64
C PRO A 66 16.50 -16.16 20.16
N PRO A 67 16.54 -17.27 20.92
CA PRO A 67 16.71 -17.24 22.38
C PRO A 67 18.01 -16.54 22.85
N ASN A 68 18.98 -16.33 21.95
CA ASN A 68 20.29 -15.75 22.23
C ASN A 68 20.49 -14.32 21.69
N ALA A 69 19.43 -13.56 21.39
CA ALA A 69 19.54 -12.11 21.14
C ALA A 69 20.07 -11.31 22.36
N LYS A 70 20.33 -11.97 23.51
CA LYS A 70 21.01 -11.40 24.68
C LYS A 70 22.54 -11.44 24.62
N HIS A 71 23.16 -12.07 23.62
CA HIS A 71 24.62 -12.33 23.64
C HIS A 71 25.33 -12.21 22.29
N VAL A 72 24.89 -11.31 21.42
CA VAL A 72 25.70 -10.91 20.25
C VAL A 72 25.78 -9.39 20.23
N LEU A 73 26.60 -8.83 21.13
CA LEU A 73 27.31 -7.55 21.04
C LEU A 73 28.21 -7.48 22.30
N GLY A 74 29.42 -6.94 22.15
CA GLY A 74 30.52 -7.06 23.11
C GLY A 74 30.22 -6.54 24.53
N ASP A 75 31.12 -6.85 25.46
CA ASP A 75 31.04 -6.45 26.86
C ASP A 75 30.72 -4.94 26.99
N ASN A 76 29.48 -4.64 27.42
CA ASN A 76 28.76 -3.34 27.44
C ASN A 76 28.08 -2.87 26.14
N PRO A 77 26.89 -3.43 25.79
CA PRO A 77 25.98 -2.78 24.87
C PRO A 77 25.24 -1.63 25.56
N ASN A 78 25.16 -0.47 24.92
CA ASN A 78 24.30 0.64 25.36
C ASN A 78 22.82 0.25 25.19
N ALA A 79 21.93 0.87 25.97
CA ALA A 79 20.48 0.58 25.99
C ALA A 79 19.82 0.60 24.58
N ASP A 80 20.33 1.44 23.68
CA ASP A 80 19.83 1.58 22.30
C ASP A 80 20.13 0.35 21.41
N GLU A 81 21.23 -0.36 21.63
CA GLU A 81 21.59 -1.54 20.81
C GLU A 81 20.72 -2.77 21.12
N ASN A 82 20.25 -2.89 22.36
CA ASN A 82 19.27 -3.90 22.75
C ASN A 82 17.88 -3.60 22.14
N GLU A 83 17.50 -2.34 21.93
CA GLU A 83 16.25 -1.99 21.24
C GLU A 83 16.28 -2.27 19.73
N ILE A 84 17.44 -2.09 19.08
CA ILE A 84 17.59 -2.22 17.62
C ILE A 84 17.69 -3.70 17.18
N ALA A 85 18.33 -4.57 17.97
CA ALA A 85 18.47 -6.00 17.64
C ALA A 85 17.13 -6.77 17.61
N HIS A 86 16.07 -6.24 18.24
CA HIS A 86 14.73 -6.83 18.23
C HIS A 86 13.87 -6.44 17.03
N LEU A 87 14.29 -5.46 16.22
CA LEU A 87 13.50 -4.93 15.10
C LEU A 87 13.80 -5.57 13.75
N ILE A 88 14.87 -6.37 13.64
CA ILE A 88 15.12 -7.20 12.47
C ILE A 88 14.55 -8.57 12.79
N PRO A 89 13.34 -8.91 12.30
CA PRO A 89 12.80 -10.24 12.51
C PRO A 89 13.79 -11.23 11.87
N PRO A 90 14.13 -12.32 12.56
CA PRO A 90 15.01 -13.35 12.03
C PRO A 90 14.57 -13.79 10.62
N PRO A 91 15.47 -14.36 9.81
CA PRO A 91 15.15 -14.75 8.44
C PRO A 91 13.89 -15.62 8.27
N HIS A 92 13.47 -16.29 9.34
CA HIS A 92 12.31 -17.19 9.39
C HIS A 92 11.13 -16.63 10.19
N ALA A 93 11.23 -15.42 10.73
CA ALA A 93 10.16 -14.83 11.50
C ALA A 93 9.03 -14.35 10.59
N THR A 94 7.80 -14.66 10.97
CA THR A 94 6.60 -14.13 10.33
C THR A 94 6.22 -12.83 10.99
N TRP A 95 6.12 -11.76 10.19
CA TRP A 95 5.80 -10.42 10.67
C TRP A 95 5.03 -9.63 9.62
N LEU A 96 4.35 -8.58 10.08
CA LEU A 96 3.60 -7.66 9.25
C LEU A 96 3.94 -6.24 9.71
N ALA A 97 4.24 -5.36 8.77
CA ALA A 97 4.40 -3.93 9.02
C ALA A 97 3.35 -3.12 8.27
N ALA A 98 3.00 -1.97 8.84
CA ALA A 98 2.00 -1.07 8.27
C ALA A 98 2.38 0.40 8.48
N HIS A 99 2.12 1.22 7.47
CA HIS A 99 1.96 2.67 7.67
C HIS A 99 0.46 2.97 7.61
N VAL A 100 -0.08 3.60 8.65
CA VAL A 100 -1.51 3.90 8.77
C VAL A 100 -1.74 5.37 9.09
N ASP A 101 -2.57 6.05 8.31
CA ASP A 101 -3.03 7.42 8.55
C ASP A 101 -4.53 7.48 8.29
N LEU A 102 -5.33 7.44 9.36
CA LEU A 102 -6.79 7.36 9.23
C LEU A 102 -7.42 8.72 8.94
N ALA A 103 -6.71 9.83 9.16
CA ALA A 103 -7.22 11.20 9.07
C ALA A 103 -7.11 11.82 7.66
N THR A 104 -6.98 11.00 6.62
CA THR A 104 -6.82 11.42 5.22
C THR A 104 -7.97 10.93 4.35
N PRO A 105 -9.17 11.56 4.41
CA PRO A 105 -10.33 11.12 3.63
C PRO A 105 -10.05 11.20 2.13
N GLY A 106 -10.55 10.21 1.38
CA GLY A 106 -10.33 10.11 -0.07
C GLY A 106 -8.94 9.60 -0.48
N GLU A 107 -8.03 9.41 0.48
CA GLU A 107 -6.71 8.83 0.25
C GLU A 107 -6.65 7.38 0.74
N THR A 108 -5.62 6.65 0.31
CA THR A 108 -5.28 5.36 0.91
C THR A 108 -4.78 5.58 2.34
N GLN A 109 -5.49 4.99 3.30
CA GLN A 109 -5.23 5.18 4.72
C GLN A 109 -4.21 4.16 5.25
N ALA A 110 -4.11 2.97 4.68
CA ALA A 110 -3.18 1.94 5.12
C ALA A 110 -2.37 1.33 3.98
N TRP A 111 -1.06 1.20 4.20
CA TRP A 111 -0.09 0.53 3.34
C TRP A 111 0.59 -0.57 4.14
N LEU A 112 0.63 -1.79 3.61
CA LEU A 112 1.09 -2.97 4.33
C LEU A 112 2.29 -3.60 3.62
N PHE A 113 3.11 -4.30 4.39
CA PHE A 113 3.97 -5.35 3.89
C PHE A 113 3.95 -6.49 4.89
N ALA A 114 3.79 -7.70 4.38
CA ALA A 114 3.84 -8.92 5.16
C ALA A 114 5.02 -9.78 4.71
N SER A 115 5.74 -10.37 5.67
CA SER A 115 6.95 -11.16 5.36
C SER A 115 6.67 -12.34 4.42
N TRP A 116 5.44 -12.86 4.42
CA TRP A 116 5.02 -13.96 3.56
C TRP A 116 4.73 -13.57 2.11
N GLU A 117 4.77 -12.28 1.79
CA GLU A 117 4.80 -11.80 0.40
C GLU A 117 6.05 -12.31 -0.33
N LEU A 118 7.17 -12.48 0.40
CA LEU A 118 8.43 -12.97 -0.14
C LEU A 118 8.27 -14.36 -0.78
N PRO A 119 8.90 -14.63 -1.94
CA PRO A 119 8.83 -15.95 -2.59
C PRO A 119 9.40 -17.09 -1.75
N SER A 120 10.37 -16.80 -0.89
CA SER A 120 11.04 -17.78 -0.03
C SER A 120 10.28 -18.09 1.26
N SER A 121 9.14 -17.44 1.50
CA SER A 121 8.38 -17.65 2.73
C SER A 121 7.74 -19.04 2.76
N GLN A 122 7.76 -19.66 3.93
CA GLN A 122 6.97 -20.85 4.21
C GLN A 122 5.58 -20.41 4.71
N PRO A 123 4.49 -20.96 4.17
CA PRO A 123 3.14 -20.56 4.58
C PRO A 123 2.83 -21.05 5.98
N ASP A 124 2.34 -20.15 6.84
CA ASP A 124 1.74 -20.47 8.13
C ASP A 124 0.43 -19.68 8.26
N ALA A 125 -0.64 -20.23 7.68
CA ALA A 125 -1.94 -19.56 7.62
C ALA A 125 -2.47 -19.17 9.01
N ALA A 126 -2.12 -19.91 10.07
CA ALA A 126 -2.55 -19.59 11.42
C ALA A 126 -1.85 -18.34 11.96
N ILE A 127 -0.53 -18.28 11.84
CA ILE A 127 0.24 -17.10 12.27
C ILE A 127 -0.11 -15.89 11.40
N GLU A 128 -0.20 -16.07 10.09
CA GLU A 128 -0.52 -15.01 9.13
C GLU A 128 -1.92 -14.41 9.39
N GLN A 129 -2.94 -15.25 9.58
CA GLN A 129 -4.29 -14.80 9.94
C GLN A 129 -4.32 -14.06 11.29
N ASN A 130 -3.59 -14.55 12.29
CA ASN A 130 -3.54 -13.91 13.61
C ASN A 130 -2.80 -12.57 13.56
N LEU A 131 -1.77 -12.40 12.71
CA LEU A 131 -1.08 -11.12 12.51
C LEU A 131 -1.98 -10.07 11.84
N VAL A 132 -2.75 -10.48 10.82
CA VAL A 132 -3.74 -9.60 10.17
C VAL A 132 -4.84 -9.22 11.16
N TYR A 133 -5.33 -10.17 11.97
CA TYR A 133 -6.30 -9.91 13.03
C TYR A 133 -5.75 -8.94 14.09
N ALA A 134 -4.51 -9.13 14.53
CA ALA A 134 -3.85 -8.26 15.50
C ALA A 134 -3.73 -6.82 14.99
N LEU A 135 -3.39 -6.63 13.71
CA LEU A 135 -3.43 -5.32 13.06
C LEU A 135 -4.84 -4.71 13.14
N PHE A 136 -5.87 -5.41 12.66
CA PHE A 136 -7.25 -4.89 12.67
C PHE A 136 -7.74 -4.56 14.08
N SER A 137 -7.43 -5.41 15.05
CA SER A 137 -7.73 -5.19 16.46
C SER A 137 -7.04 -3.93 16.97
N HIS A 138 -5.75 -3.76 16.68
CA HIS A 138 -5.03 -2.56 17.07
C HIS A 138 -5.63 -1.28 16.44
N LEU A 139 -5.98 -1.32 15.16
CA LEU A 139 -6.62 -0.19 14.47
C LEU A 139 -7.96 0.17 15.11
N TYR A 140 -8.84 -0.81 15.31
CA TYR A 140 -10.19 -0.60 15.83
C TYR A 140 -10.21 -0.14 17.29
N HIS A 141 -9.37 -0.73 18.14
CA HIS A 141 -9.38 -0.44 19.58
C HIS A 141 -8.54 0.77 19.97
N ASN A 142 -7.49 1.13 19.21
CA ASN A 142 -6.57 2.21 19.59
C ASN A 142 -6.64 3.42 18.65
N LEU A 143 -6.68 3.22 17.33
CA LEU A 143 -6.58 4.33 16.38
C LEU A 143 -7.93 4.92 15.98
N VAL A 144 -8.94 4.07 15.76
CA VAL A 144 -10.31 4.52 15.41
C VAL A 144 -10.95 5.39 16.50
N PRO A 145 -10.81 5.10 17.81
CA PRO A 145 -11.38 5.95 18.85
C PRO A 145 -10.73 7.34 18.94
N ALA A 146 -9.49 7.48 18.46
CA ALA A 146 -8.79 8.76 18.40
C ALA A 146 -9.21 9.63 17.21
N GLN A 147 -9.96 9.08 16.24
CA GLN A 147 -10.50 9.84 15.11
C GLN A 147 -11.67 10.74 15.54
N SER A 148 -11.88 11.82 14.78
CA SER A 148 -13.07 12.66 14.91
C SER A 148 -14.35 11.84 14.69
N THR A 149 -15.38 12.10 15.49
CA THR A 149 -16.72 11.55 15.26
C THR A 149 -17.47 12.29 14.15
N GLU A 150 -17.01 13.50 13.82
CA GLU A 150 -17.59 14.34 12.76
C GLU A 150 -16.72 14.31 11.49
N PRO A 151 -17.33 14.42 10.30
CA PRO A 151 -16.57 14.50 9.05
C PRO A 151 -15.67 15.74 8.99
N THR A 152 -14.46 15.58 8.47
CA THR A 152 -13.53 16.70 8.27
C THR A 152 -13.94 17.59 7.09
N ALA A 153 -13.37 18.79 6.99
CA ALA A 153 -13.61 19.70 5.86
C ALA A 153 -13.27 19.07 4.50
N ASP A 154 -12.16 18.33 4.42
CA ASP A 154 -11.75 17.60 3.21
C ASP A 154 -12.77 16.51 2.83
N TRP A 155 -13.32 15.80 3.82
CA TRP A 155 -14.39 14.82 3.57
C TRP A 155 -15.67 15.49 3.04
N LEU A 156 -16.08 16.61 3.64
CA LEU A 156 -17.27 17.36 3.20
C LEU A 156 -17.10 17.91 1.78
N LEU A 157 -15.90 18.40 1.43
CA LEU A 157 -15.57 18.87 0.09
C LEU A 157 -15.67 17.73 -0.94
N LEU A 158 -15.07 16.58 -0.64
CA LEU A 158 -15.13 15.40 -1.51
C LEU A 158 -16.57 14.90 -1.70
N LYS A 159 -17.39 14.92 -0.65
CA LYS A 159 -18.82 14.60 -0.73
C LYS A 159 -19.57 15.59 -1.62
N HIS A 160 -19.35 16.89 -1.45
CA HIS A 160 -20.02 17.93 -2.23
C HIS A 160 -19.70 17.85 -3.72
N THR A 161 -18.45 17.49 -4.05
CA THR A 161 -17.98 17.32 -5.43
C THR A 161 -18.35 15.97 -6.06
N GLY A 162 -19.14 15.14 -5.36
CA GLY A 162 -19.61 13.85 -5.86
C GLY A 162 -18.52 12.80 -6.03
N LYS A 163 -17.33 13.01 -5.43
CA LYS A 163 -16.26 12.01 -5.47
C LYS A 163 -16.61 10.83 -4.58
N TYR A 164 -16.06 9.66 -4.90
CA TYR A 164 -16.31 8.47 -4.10
C TYR A 164 -15.84 8.66 -2.65
N LEU A 165 -16.72 8.35 -1.70
CA LEU A 165 -16.45 8.27 -0.28
C LEU A 165 -17.35 7.21 0.35
N SER A 166 -16.89 6.60 1.43
CA SER A 166 -17.75 5.85 2.33
C SER A 166 -18.86 6.75 2.89
N GLN A 167 -20.12 6.39 2.60
CA GLN A 167 -21.31 7.10 3.07
C GLN A 167 -22.28 6.14 3.77
N PRO A 168 -22.82 6.49 4.96
CA PRO A 168 -22.50 7.69 5.75
C PRO A 168 -21.02 7.69 6.20
N TYR A 169 -20.54 8.84 6.71
CA TYR A 169 -19.20 8.93 7.29
C TYR A 169 -19.03 7.83 8.33
N CYS A 170 -17.97 7.03 8.18
CA CYS A 170 -17.70 5.90 9.06
C CYS A 170 -16.21 5.82 9.35
N ARG A 171 -15.84 5.99 10.62
CA ARG A 171 -14.46 5.86 11.10
C ARG A 171 -13.94 4.42 11.14
N ASN A 172 -14.85 3.44 11.12
CA ASN A 172 -14.49 2.02 11.15
C ASN A 172 -14.08 1.50 9.76
N LYS A 173 -14.38 2.24 8.69
CA LYS A 173 -14.02 1.86 7.33
C LYS A 173 -12.65 2.41 6.97
N VAL A 174 -11.73 1.52 6.60
CA VAL A 174 -10.35 1.86 6.28
C VAL A 174 -10.01 1.37 4.88
N LEU A 175 -9.46 2.26 4.06
CA LEU A 175 -8.95 1.92 2.73
C LEU A 175 -7.50 1.47 2.79
N PHE A 176 -7.27 0.19 2.55
CA PHE A 176 -5.96 -0.42 2.34
C PHE A 176 -5.60 -0.36 0.85
N GLY A 177 -4.39 0.04 0.52
CA GLY A 177 -3.93 0.19 -0.87
C GLY A 177 -2.77 -0.72 -1.22
N SER A 178 -2.73 -1.10 -2.50
CA SER A 178 -1.72 -2.01 -3.06
C SER A 178 -1.51 -3.28 -2.22
N VAL A 179 -2.60 -3.85 -1.67
CA VAL A 179 -2.53 -5.05 -0.82
C VAL A 179 -2.24 -6.27 -1.68
N HIS A 180 -1.16 -6.99 -1.38
CA HIS A 180 -0.76 -8.20 -2.09
C HIS A 180 -1.82 -9.31 -1.94
N GLU A 181 -2.04 -10.09 -3.01
CA GLU A 181 -2.93 -11.28 -3.01
C GLU A 181 -2.71 -12.26 -1.85
N LYS A 182 -1.46 -12.46 -1.43
CA LYS A 182 -1.13 -13.33 -0.30
C LYS A 182 -1.57 -12.77 1.04
N VAL A 183 -1.83 -11.46 1.14
CA VAL A 183 -2.26 -10.79 2.37
C VAL A 183 -3.77 -10.66 2.42
N TYR A 184 -4.40 -10.17 1.35
CA TYR A 184 -5.84 -9.90 1.41
C TYR A 184 -6.71 -11.16 1.46
N GLN A 185 -6.19 -12.34 1.14
CA GLN A 185 -6.90 -13.61 1.37
C GLN A 185 -7.30 -13.81 2.85
N TYR A 186 -6.61 -13.16 3.78
CA TYR A 186 -6.89 -13.20 5.23
C TYR A 186 -7.88 -12.11 5.68
N PHE A 187 -8.38 -11.27 4.77
CA PHE A 187 -9.37 -10.25 5.07
C PHE A 187 -10.76 -10.92 5.10
N PRO A 188 -11.55 -10.76 6.18
CA PRO A 188 -12.89 -11.36 6.25
C PRO A 188 -13.80 -10.83 5.15
N GLN A 189 -14.27 -11.71 4.26
CA GLN A 189 -15.09 -11.32 3.10
C GLN A 189 -16.35 -10.54 3.49
N ALA A 190 -16.98 -10.92 4.61
CA ALA A 190 -18.17 -10.23 5.13
C ALA A 190 -17.92 -8.79 5.58
N ALA A 191 -16.66 -8.41 5.82
CA ALA A 191 -16.26 -7.08 6.25
C ALA A 191 -15.77 -6.18 5.11
N ILE A 192 -15.56 -6.74 3.92
CA ILE A 192 -15.11 -5.97 2.75
C ILE A 192 -16.29 -5.17 2.20
N THR A 193 -16.20 -3.84 2.27
CA THR A 193 -17.26 -2.93 1.80
C THR A 193 -17.00 -2.45 0.37
N ARG A 194 -15.75 -2.50 -0.08
CA ARG A 194 -15.35 -2.30 -1.47
C ARG A 194 -14.06 -3.06 -1.73
N ILE A 195 -13.97 -3.66 -2.91
CA ILE A 195 -12.73 -4.21 -3.44
C ILE A 195 -12.61 -3.76 -4.89
N ASP A 196 -11.45 -3.22 -5.24
CA ASP A 196 -11.05 -2.97 -6.62
C ASP A 196 -10.00 -4.05 -6.97
N PRO A 197 -10.42 -5.27 -7.34
CA PRO A 197 -9.48 -6.36 -7.61
C PRO A 197 -8.80 -6.15 -8.98
N SER A 198 -7.80 -7.00 -9.26
CA SER A 198 -7.18 -7.14 -10.58
C SER A 198 -6.31 -5.95 -10.99
N TYR A 199 -5.32 -5.60 -10.16
CA TYR A 199 -4.21 -4.74 -10.56
C TYR A 199 -2.93 -5.56 -10.64
N GLY A 200 -2.18 -5.38 -11.72
CA GLY A 200 -0.82 -5.90 -11.83
C GLY A 200 0.17 -4.92 -11.21
N LYS A 201 1.06 -5.43 -10.35
CA LYS A 201 2.18 -4.65 -9.81
C LYS A 201 3.31 -4.60 -10.83
N TYR A 202 3.47 -3.46 -11.49
CA TYR A 202 4.59 -3.22 -12.38
C TYR A 202 5.81 -2.75 -11.60
N ILE A 203 6.92 -3.45 -11.76
CA ILE A 203 8.24 -3.09 -11.22
C ILE A 203 9.17 -2.72 -12.38
N PHE A 204 9.91 -1.62 -12.21
CA PHE A 204 10.88 -1.11 -13.16
C PHE A 204 12.24 -1.06 -12.48
N GLU A 205 13.23 -1.75 -13.03
CA GLU A 205 14.59 -1.71 -12.48
C GLU A 205 15.38 -0.55 -13.12
N TYR A 206 15.93 0.35 -12.31
CA TYR A 206 16.66 1.52 -12.82
C TYR A 206 17.96 1.15 -13.55
N SER A 207 18.54 -0.01 -13.24
CA SER A 207 19.71 -0.55 -13.93
C SER A 207 19.39 -0.97 -15.38
N THR A 208 18.12 -1.22 -15.68
CA THR A 208 17.69 -1.63 -17.02
C THR A 208 17.79 -0.44 -17.96
N PRO A 209 18.63 -0.51 -19.01
CA PRO A 209 18.74 0.58 -19.97
C PRO A 209 17.38 0.82 -20.63
N LEU A 210 16.79 1.98 -20.34
CA LEU A 210 15.61 2.41 -21.06
C LEU A 210 16.00 2.76 -22.49
N ILE A 211 15.11 2.44 -23.44
CA ILE A 211 15.27 2.92 -24.81
C ILE A 211 15.34 4.45 -24.75
N PRO A 212 16.41 5.08 -25.28
CA PRO A 212 16.56 6.53 -25.24
C PRO A 212 15.32 7.18 -25.85
N PRO A 213 14.75 8.22 -25.21
CA PRO A 213 13.60 8.86 -25.79
C PRO A 213 13.96 9.41 -27.17
N VAL A 214 13.04 9.23 -28.11
CA VAL A 214 12.96 10.17 -29.23
C VAL A 214 12.65 11.52 -28.59
N GLY A 215 13.55 12.49 -28.79
CA GLY A 215 13.35 13.85 -28.29
C GLY A 215 11.97 14.39 -28.67
N PHE A 216 11.41 15.28 -27.86
CA PHE A 216 10.14 15.88 -28.20
C PHE A 216 10.30 16.75 -29.47
N PRO A 217 9.33 16.72 -30.40
CA PRO A 217 9.31 17.67 -31.51
C PRO A 217 9.27 19.11 -31.00
N ASP A 218 9.62 20.06 -31.87
CA ASP A 218 9.52 21.49 -31.56
C ASP A 218 8.12 21.86 -31.05
N GLY A 219 8.06 22.72 -30.04
CA GLY A 219 6.82 23.19 -29.42
C GLY A 219 6.28 22.36 -28.26
N TYR A 220 6.90 21.21 -27.95
CA TYR A 220 6.55 20.39 -26.78
C TYR A 220 7.57 20.56 -25.65
N ALA A 221 7.09 20.73 -24.42
CA ALA A 221 7.95 20.92 -23.24
C ALA A 221 7.38 20.22 -22.01
N LEU A 222 8.27 19.61 -21.21
CA LEU A 222 7.93 19.14 -19.87
C LEU A 222 8.02 20.32 -18.89
N GLY A 223 7.13 20.33 -17.91
CA GLY A 223 7.15 21.34 -16.85
C GLY A 223 6.28 20.95 -15.68
N ASP A 224 6.41 21.69 -14.59
CA ASP A 224 5.55 21.51 -13.41
C ASP A 224 4.15 22.05 -13.69
N MET A 225 3.16 21.53 -12.96
CA MET A 225 1.77 21.99 -13.06
C MET A 225 1.49 23.12 -12.07
N THR A 226 0.79 24.16 -12.54
CA THR A 226 0.29 25.24 -11.68
C THR A 226 -0.96 24.81 -10.91
N ASP A 227 -1.33 25.57 -9.89
CA ASP A 227 -2.52 25.31 -9.07
C ASP A 227 -3.81 25.18 -9.90
N ASP A 228 -4.02 26.06 -10.87
CA ASP A 228 -5.20 26.03 -11.75
C ASP A 228 -5.25 24.77 -12.61
N LEU A 229 -4.09 24.30 -13.06
CA LEU A 229 -3.98 23.06 -13.82
C LEU A 229 -4.19 21.84 -12.93
N LEU A 230 -3.69 21.87 -11.70
CA LEU A 230 -4.00 20.82 -10.71
C LEU A 230 -5.49 20.79 -10.39
N GLN A 231 -6.16 21.93 -10.27
CA GLN A 231 -7.61 22.01 -10.08
C GLN A 231 -8.36 21.38 -11.27
N THR A 232 -7.90 21.63 -12.50
CA THR A 232 -8.47 20.98 -13.70
C THR A 232 -8.35 19.44 -13.63
N VAL A 233 -7.25 18.91 -13.08
CA VAL A 233 -7.09 17.46 -12.84
C VAL A 233 -8.07 16.96 -11.77
N VAL A 234 -8.26 17.71 -10.67
CA VAL A 234 -9.25 17.37 -9.64
C VAL A 234 -10.65 17.29 -10.24
N ASP A 235 -11.03 18.28 -11.04
CA ASP A 235 -12.38 18.39 -11.58
C ASP A 235 -12.68 17.29 -12.60
N SER A 236 -11.69 16.90 -13.41
CA SER A 236 -11.82 15.88 -14.45
C SER A 236 -11.67 14.43 -13.98
N SER A 237 -11.18 14.19 -12.76
CA SER A 237 -10.91 12.84 -12.25
C SER A 237 -12.01 12.31 -11.32
N PRO A 238 -12.47 11.06 -11.43
CA PRO A 238 -13.38 10.47 -10.44
C PRO A 238 -12.68 10.08 -9.13
N ILE A 239 -11.34 10.09 -9.10
CA ILE A 239 -10.55 9.70 -7.94
C ILE A 239 -10.74 10.76 -6.83
N PRO A 240 -11.03 10.38 -5.58
CA PRO A 240 -11.37 11.30 -4.50
C PRO A 240 -10.15 12.03 -3.92
N ARG A 241 -9.48 12.85 -4.74
CA ARG A 241 -8.37 13.72 -4.33
C ARG A 241 -8.82 15.17 -4.21
N THR A 242 -8.23 15.89 -3.28
CA THR A 242 -8.37 17.34 -3.17
C THR A 242 -7.21 18.06 -3.89
N LEU A 243 -7.35 19.36 -4.12
CA LEU A 243 -6.25 20.20 -4.61
C LEU A 243 -5.04 20.14 -3.66
N LYS A 244 -5.31 20.15 -2.34
CA LYS A 244 -4.28 19.99 -1.30
C LYS A 244 -3.51 18.69 -1.47
N THR A 245 -4.21 17.58 -1.74
CA THR A 245 -3.56 16.29 -2.01
C THR A 245 -2.67 16.39 -3.25
N LEU A 246 -3.17 16.87 -4.39
CA LEU A 246 -2.37 16.92 -5.62
C LEU A 246 -1.15 17.84 -5.52
N LYS A 247 -1.25 18.96 -4.79
CA LYS A 247 -0.12 19.86 -4.49
C LYS A 247 1.02 19.18 -3.76
N SER A 248 0.72 18.17 -2.93
CA SER A 248 1.72 17.44 -2.16
C SER A 248 2.46 16.35 -2.95
N LEU A 249 2.00 16.07 -4.19
CA LEU A 249 2.51 14.99 -5.02
C LEU A 249 3.50 15.53 -6.07
N PRO A 250 4.66 14.90 -6.25
CA PRO A 250 5.49 15.14 -7.42
C PRO A 250 4.66 14.89 -8.68
N ASN A 251 4.70 15.84 -9.61
CA ASN A 251 3.93 15.79 -10.85
C ASN A 251 4.79 16.25 -12.01
N VAL A 252 4.31 15.99 -13.23
CA VAL A 252 4.86 16.57 -14.44
C VAL A 252 3.75 16.72 -15.47
N GLY A 253 3.72 17.87 -16.13
CA GLY A 253 2.89 18.15 -17.29
C GLY A 253 3.71 18.15 -18.58
N LEU A 254 3.07 17.76 -19.67
CA LEU A 254 3.56 17.99 -21.03
C LEU A 254 2.72 19.09 -21.66
N TYR A 255 3.40 20.12 -22.15
CA TYR A 255 2.79 21.28 -22.78
C TYR A 255 3.06 21.27 -24.28
N HIS A 256 2.09 21.76 -25.05
CA HIS A 256 2.27 22.15 -26.44
C HIS A 256 2.00 23.67 -26.55
N GLY A 257 3.06 24.47 -26.68
CA GLY A 257 3.00 25.90 -26.38
C GLY A 257 2.62 26.14 -24.91
N HIS A 258 1.51 26.84 -24.67
CA HIS A 258 0.99 27.10 -23.31
C HIS A 258 -0.10 26.11 -22.86
N ARG A 259 -0.53 25.18 -23.73
CA ARG A 259 -1.61 24.24 -23.43
C ARG A 259 -1.06 22.98 -22.78
N LEU A 260 -1.56 22.62 -21.60
CA LEU A 260 -1.32 21.31 -21.01
C LEU A 260 -2.07 20.23 -21.83
N ILE A 261 -1.36 19.20 -22.26
CA ILE A 261 -1.93 18.14 -23.12
C ILE A 261 -1.77 16.73 -22.53
N ALA A 262 -0.93 16.56 -21.52
CA ALA A 262 -0.75 15.31 -20.81
C ALA A 262 -0.12 15.59 -19.44
N TRP A 263 -0.34 14.69 -18.47
CA TRP A 263 0.21 14.83 -17.12
C TRP A 263 0.36 13.46 -16.44
N ALA A 264 1.14 13.42 -15.38
CA ALA A 264 1.29 12.27 -14.50
C ALA A 264 1.72 12.69 -13.10
N PHE A 265 1.53 11.81 -12.12
CA PHE A 265 1.89 12.03 -10.71
C PHE A 265 2.69 10.85 -10.14
N LEU A 266 3.47 11.11 -9.10
CA LEU A 266 3.89 10.09 -8.14
C LEU A 266 2.94 10.09 -6.95
N GLY A 267 2.41 8.93 -6.57
CA GLY A 267 1.64 8.76 -5.34
C GLY A 267 2.48 9.00 -4.07
N LYS A 268 1.84 8.98 -2.90
CA LYS A 268 2.56 9.04 -1.60
C LYS A 268 3.40 7.78 -1.32
N ASP A 269 3.16 6.71 -2.06
CA ASP A 269 3.99 5.50 -2.14
C ASP A 269 4.98 5.58 -3.32
N TYR A 270 5.17 6.76 -3.91
CA TYR A 270 5.97 6.99 -5.12
C TYR A 270 5.62 6.07 -6.31
N SER A 271 4.41 5.52 -6.39
CA SER A 271 3.97 4.83 -7.60
C SER A 271 3.68 5.84 -8.72
N VAL A 272 4.00 5.51 -9.98
CA VAL A 272 3.52 6.30 -11.11
C VAL A 272 2.01 6.13 -11.21
N CYS A 273 1.25 7.22 -11.10
CA CYS A 273 -0.20 7.20 -11.07
C CYS A 273 -0.80 8.38 -11.84
N SER A 274 -2.12 8.31 -12.08
CA SER A 274 -2.91 9.39 -12.71
C SER A 274 -2.31 9.90 -14.04
N VAL A 275 -1.74 8.98 -14.82
CA VAL A 275 -1.20 9.29 -16.15
C VAL A 275 -2.35 9.58 -17.10
N HIS A 276 -2.33 10.73 -17.75
CA HIS A 276 -3.33 11.14 -18.71
C HIS A 276 -2.68 11.74 -19.96
N THR A 277 -3.31 11.55 -21.11
CA THR A 277 -3.00 12.27 -22.34
C THR A 277 -4.32 12.59 -23.03
N GLU A 278 -4.47 13.85 -23.41
CA GLU A 278 -5.64 14.35 -24.13
C GLU A 278 -5.91 13.51 -25.38
N PRO A 279 -7.18 13.18 -25.70
CA PRO A 279 -7.54 12.22 -26.74
C PRO A 279 -6.84 12.44 -28.09
N GLU A 280 -6.76 13.68 -28.56
CA GLU A 280 -6.17 14.05 -29.85
C GLU A 280 -4.62 13.94 -29.89
N TYR A 281 -3.99 13.80 -28.72
CA TYR A 281 -2.54 13.64 -28.55
C TYR A 281 -2.11 12.21 -28.19
N ARG A 282 -3.06 11.27 -28.04
CA ARG A 282 -2.76 9.86 -27.71
C ARG A 282 -2.00 9.15 -28.83
N GLY A 283 -1.34 8.04 -28.48
CA GLY A 283 -0.57 7.22 -29.43
C GLY A 283 0.81 7.77 -29.79
N ARG A 284 1.19 8.96 -29.30
CA ARG A 284 2.45 9.65 -29.61
C ARG A 284 3.60 9.39 -28.62
N GLY A 285 3.42 8.47 -27.67
CA GLY A 285 4.44 8.12 -26.67
C GLY A 285 4.53 9.07 -25.46
N PHE A 286 3.67 10.09 -25.34
CA PHE A 286 3.74 11.07 -24.26
C PHE A 286 3.57 10.48 -22.86
N ALA A 287 2.65 9.53 -22.67
CA ALA A 287 2.49 8.82 -21.40
C ALA A 287 3.78 8.10 -20.96
N VAL A 288 4.51 7.50 -21.90
CA VAL A 288 5.81 6.84 -21.64
C VAL A 288 6.85 7.89 -21.24
N ALA A 289 6.90 9.03 -21.94
CA ALA A 289 7.84 10.08 -21.64
C ALA A 289 7.60 10.71 -20.25
N LEU A 290 6.35 10.96 -19.87
CA LEU A 290 5.96 11.48 -18.56
C LEU A 290 6.31 10.50 -17.43
N ALA A 291 5.96 9.22 -17.58
CA ALA A 291 6.27 8.21 -16.58
C ALA A 291 7.79 8.08 -16.37
N ARG A 292 8.58 8.13 -17.44
CA ARG A 292 10.05 8.10 -17.37
C ARG A 292 10.63 9.34 -16.68
N GLU A 293 10.08 10.53 -16.97
CA GLU A 293 10.47 11.76 -16.27
C GLU A 293 10.17 11.65 -14.76
N LEU A 294 9.01 11.12 -14.38
CA LEU A 294 8.69 10.89 -12.97
C LEU A 294 9.60 9.85 -12.32
N MET A 295 9.97 8.78 -13.02
CA MET A 295 10.95 7.82 -12.52
C MET A 295 12.31 8.49 -12.30
N HIS A 296 12.72 9.41 -13.19
CA HIS A 296 13.95 10.19 -13.01
C HIS A 296 13.86 11.12 -11.79
N ARG A 297 12.76 11.88 -11.65
CA ARG A 297 12.50 12.72 -10.47
C ARG A 297 12.45 11.91 -9.18
N GLN A 298 11.84 10.73 -9.21
CA GLN A 298 11.85 9.81 -8.08
C GLN A 298 13.27 9.45 -7.67
N ALA A 299 14.14 9.09 -8.62
CA ALA A 299 15.53 8.76 -8.31
C ALA A 299 16.26 9.93 -7.63
N GLN A 300 16.05 11.15 -8.12
CA GLN A 300 16.59 12.37 -7.50
C GLN A 300 16.06 12.60 -6.08
N ILE A 301 14.75 12.41 -5.87
CA ILE A 301 14.09 12.54 -4.56
C ILE A 301 14.64 11.51 -3.55
N LEU A 302 14.91 10.30 -4.01
CA LEU A 302 15.41 9.20 -3.19
C LEU A 302 16.91 9.31 -2.89
N GLY A 303 17.66 10.05 -3.71
CA GLY A 303 19.09 10.29 -3.53
C GLY A 303 19.96 9.09 -3.89
N ASP A 304 21.25 9.19 -3.53
CA ASP A 304 22.22 8.12 -3.73
C ASP A 304 21.98 6.98 -2.72
N GLY A 305 21.83 5.75 -3.22
CA GLY A 305 21.52 4.56 -2.43
C GLY A 305 20.98 3.43 -3.32
N PRO A 306 20.51 2.29 -2.77
CA PRO A 306 19.85 1.25 -3.56
C PRO A 306 18.46 1.72 -4.03
N VAL A 307 18.43 2.70 -4.92
CA VAL A 307 17.26 3.08 -5.70
C VAL A 307 17.19 2.13 -6.88
N ALA A 308 16.91 0.87 -6.59
CA ALA A 308 16.91 -0.18 -7.61
C ALA A 308 15.61 -0.19 -8.41
N TYR A 309 14.50 0.25 -7.82
CA TYR A 309 13.17 0.04 -8.40
C TYR A 309 12.25 1.26 -8.35
N ALA A 310 11.53 1.50 -9.44
CA ALA A 310 10.29 2.25 -9.50
C ALA A 310 9.10 1.30 -9.66
N HIS A 311 7.87 1.79 -9.46
CA HIS A 311 6.68 0.95 -9.59
C HIS A 311 5.44 1.71 -10.05
N ALA A 312 4.46 0.95 -10.52
CA ALA A 312 3.13 1.43 -10.86
C ALA A 312 2.09 0.31 -10.64
N ASP A 313 0.89 0.71 -10.25
CA ASP A 313 -0.25 -0.20 -10.11
C ASP A 313 -1.23 0.04 -11.24
N VAL A 314 -1.46 -1.00 -12.05
CA VAL A 314 -2.28 -0.86 -13.26
C VAL A 314 -3.36 -1.92 -13.27
N SER A 315 -4.61 -1.50 -13.39
CA SER A 315 -5.72 -2.43 -13.56
C SER A 315 -5.48 -3.32 -14.78
N VAL A 316 -5.68 -4.62 -14.63
CA VAL A 316 -5.47 -5.64 -15.67
C VAL A 316 -6.34 -5.35 -16.90
N SER A 317 -7.52 -4.74 -16.73
CA SER A 317 -8.40 -4.35 -17.83
C SER A 317 -7.98 -3.08 -18.58
N ASN A 318 -7.04 -2.29 -18.03
CA ASN A 318 -6.58 -1.04 -18.63
C ASN A 318 -5.48 -1.30 -19.68
N ALA A 319 -5.88 -1.76 -20.87
CA ALA A 319 -4.96 -2.12 -21.94
C ALA A 319 -3.98 -1.00 -22.33
N ALA A 320 -4.44 0.26 -22.30
CA ALA A 320 -3.62 1.43 -22.63
C ALA A 320 -2.47 1.63 -21.63
N SER A 321 -2.78 1.63 -20.32
CA SER A 321 -1.77 1.79 -19.28
C SER A 321 -0.83 0.58 -19.22
N ASN A 322 -1.36 -0.63 -19.39
CA ASN A 322 -0.53 -1.84 -19.51
C ASN A 322 0.46 -1.74 -20.70
N SER A 323 0.04 -1.19 -21.83
CA SER A 323 0.93 -0.95 -22.97
C SER A 323 2.03 0.07 -22.65
N VAL A 324 1.71 1.14 -21.92
CA VAL A 324 2.70 2.13 -21.44
C VAL A 324 3.74 1.47 -20.54
N MET A 325 3.31 0.70 -19.54
CA MET A 325 4.24 0.06 -18.61
C MET A 325 5.13 -0.99 -19.29
N LYS A 326 4.60 -1.75 -20.24
CA LYS A 326 5.40 -2.68 -21.06
C LYS A 326 6.44 -1.96 -21.92
N LYS A 327 6.11 -0.81 -22.51
CA LYS A 327 7.08 0.02 -23.28
C LYS A 327 8.19 0.59 -22.40
N LEU A 328 7.91 0.82 -21.12
CA LEU A 328 8.88 1.19 -20.10
C LEU A 328 9.68 -0.02 -19.57
N GLN A 329 9.51 -1.20 -20.18
CA GLN A 329 10.13 -2.46 -19.76
C GLN A 329 9.74 -2.90 -18.34
N GLY A 330 8.59 -2.42 -17.85
CA GLY A 330 8.06 -2.84 -16.55
C GLY A 330 7.65 -4.31 -16.58
N GLN A 331 7.99 -5.01 -15.50
CA GLN A 331 7.60 -6.40 -15.29
C GLN A 331 6.43 -6.46 -14.31
N VAL A 332 5.38 -7.19 -14.66
CA VAL A 332 4.32 -7.53 -13.70
C VAL A 332 4.85 -8.63 -12.81
N MET A 333 5.01 -8.35 -11.51
CA MET A 333 5.58 -9.32 -10.57
C MET A 333 4.53 -10.05 -9.74
N TRP A 334 3.43 -9.40 -9.35
CA TRP A 334 2.33 -9.98 -8.58
C TRP A 334 1.03 -9.18 -8.76
N GLU A 335 -0.08 -9.72 -8.25
CA GLU A 335 -1.36 -9.02 -8.20
C GLU A 335 -1.60 -8.34 -6.85
N ILE A 336 -2.29 -7.19 -6.92
CA ILE A 336 -2.65 -6.36 -5.77
C ILE A 336 -4.10 -5.89 -5.88
N ALA A 337 -4.66 -5.43 -4.75
CA ALA A 337 -5.99 -4.84 -4.69
C ALA A 337 -6.02 -3.58 -3.79
N TRP A 338 -6.98 -2.70 -4.07
CA TRP A 338 -7.45 -1.71 -3.09
C TRP A 338 -8.68 -2.26 -2.40
N ILE A 339 -8.68 -2.23 -1.06
CA ILE A 339 -9.72 -2.86 -0.26
C ILE A 339 -10.16 -1.89 0.82
N GLU A 340 -11.44 -1.54 0.80
CA GLU A 340 -12.11 -0.88 1.92
C GLU A 340 -12.70 -1.95 2.83
N LEU A 341 -12.30 -1.91 4.09
CA LEU A 341 -12.69 -2.89 5.10
C LEU A 341 -13.37 -2.18 6.27
N ASP A 342 -14.50 -2.72 6.73
CA ASP A 342 -15.12 -2.34 7.99
C ASP A 342 -14.48 -3.12 9.15
N LEU A 343 -13.68 -2.44 9.96
CA LEU A 343 -12.91 -3.05 11.05
C LEU A 343 -13.80 -3.66 12.14
N GLU A 344 -14.96 -3.08 12.43
CA GLU A 344 -15.90 -3.60 13.41
C GLU A 344 -16.45 -4.95 12.95
N THR A 345 -16.91 -4.99 11.70
CA THR A 345 -17.43 -6.21 11.08
C THR A 345 -16.34 -7.28 10.99
N ALA A 346 -15.10 -6.88 10.67
CA ALA A 346 -13.95 -7.79 10.57
C ALA A 346 -13.69 -8.51 11.90
N LEU A 347 -13.76 -7.79 13.03
CA LEU A 347 -13.48 -8.35 14.36
C LEU A 347 -14.65 -9.14 14.95
N HIS A 348 -15.90 -8.84 14.55
CA HIS A 348 -17.07 -9.62 14.96
C HIS A 348 -17.24 -10.92 14.17
N THR A 349 -16.92 -10.92 12.87
CA THR A 349 -17.07 -12.12 12.01
C THR A 349 -16.14 -13.25 12.44
N THR A 350 -14.94 -12.92 12.92
CA THR A 350 -13.97 -13.90 13.44
C THR A 350 -14.42 -14.59 14.74
N ASN A 351 -15.41 -14.04 15.45
CA ASN A 351 -15.99 -14.63 16.65
C ASN A 351 -17.21 -15.53 16.36
N THR A 352 -17.68 -15.58 15.12
CA THR A 352 -18.90 -16.31 14.74
C THR A 352 -18.66 -17.17 13.50
N ILE A 353 -18.07 -18.36 13.68
CA ILE A 353 -18.19 -19.44 12.68
C ILE A 353 -19.36 -20.33 13.12
N PRO A 354 -20.42 -20.52 12.32
CA PRO A 354 -21.51 -21.44 12.67
C PRO A 354 -21.01 -22.88 12.65
N HIS A 355 -21.24 -23.61 13.75
CA HIS A 355 -21.11 -25.06 13.79
C HIS A 355 -22.20 -25.70 12.92
N THR A 356 -21.90 -26.06 11.67
CA THR A 356 -22.72 -27.01 10.92
C THR A 356 -22.22 -28.42 11.18
N THR A 357 -22.84 -29.07 12.16
CA THR A 357 -22.73 -30.50 12.41
C THR A 357 -23.42 -31.24 11.26
N ASN A 358 -22.65 -31.73 10.30
CA ASN A 358 -23.16 -32.66 9.29
C ASN A 358 -23.38 -34.02 9.95
N THR A 359 -24.58 -34.25 10.46
CA THR A 359 -25.05 -35.59 10.84
C THR A 359 -25.55 -36.25 9.57
N ILE A 360 -24.70 -37.03 8.91
CA ILE A 360 -25.12 -37.94 7.83
C ILE A 360 -25.82 -39.12 8.51
N SER A 361 -27.14 -39.07 8.58
CA SER A 361 -27.96 -40.25 8.83
C SER A 361 -27.94 -41.11 7.57
N ARG A 362 -27.24 -42.25 7.65
CA ARG A 362 -27.44 -43.38 6.74
C ARG A 362 -28.88 -43.86 6.89
N SER A 363 -29.66 -43.77 5.81
CA SER A 363 -30.78 -44.67 5.57
C SER A 363 -30.40 -45.50 4.36
N THR A 364 -30.04 -46.75 4.64
CA THR A 364 -30.28 -47.88 3.75
C THR A 364 -31.78 -48.09 3.70
N ASP A 365 -32.37 -48.18 2.50
CA ASP A 365 -33.17 -49.35 2.16
C ASP A 365 -33.40 -49.45 0.64
N HIS A 366 -33.33 -50.70 0.21
CA HIS A 366 -33.46 -51.24 -1.12
C HIS A 366 -34.94 -51.46 -1.48
N ASP A 367 -35.20 -51.49 -2.80
CA ASP A 367 -36.20 -52.29 -3.51
C ASP A 367 -37.70 -52.13 -3.14
N VAL A 368 -38.47 -51.48 -4.01
CA VAL A 368 -39.35 -52.06 -5.07
C VAL A 368 -39.97 -50.91 -5.88
#